data_AF-A0A0C9R502-F1
#
_entry.id   AF-A0A0C9R502-F1
#
_cell.length_a   1.000
_cell.length_b   1.000
_cell.length_c   1.000
_cell.angle_alpha   90.00
_cell.angle_beta   90.00
_cell.angle_gamma   90.00
#
_symmetry.space_group_name_H-M   'P 1'
#
loop_
_entity.id
_entity.type
_entity.pdbx_description
1 polymer ?
#
loop_
_entity_poly.entity_id
_entity_poly.type
_entity_poly.pdbx_seq_one_letter_code
_entity_poly.pdbx_strand_id
1 'polypeptide(L)'
;MIIPMAQAPVFISFFFALRGMANLPMESFKTGGMLWFTDLTVADPYYLLPLITSVSLFCTLELGAESGVRADNLQWTRYVFRCLPVVIFPITMNFPSALLCYWVTSNMFTLCQVGVLRIEAVDRKS
;
A
#
# COMPACT_ATOMS: atom_id res chain seq x y z
N MET A 1 -5.86 -17.91 10.31
CA MET A 1 -6.34 -16.50 10.30
C MET A 1 -5.47 -15.59 11.18
N ILE A 2 -4.14 -15.82 11.26
CA ILE A 2 -3.23 -15.03 12.12
C ILE A 2 -2.58 -13.88 11.33
N ILE A 3 -2.50 -14.03 10.01
CA ILE A 3 -1.86 -13.09 9.08
C ILE A 3 -2.46 -11.66 9.16
N PRO A 4 -3.80 -11.45 9.20
CA PRO A 4 -4.37 -10.10 9.25
C PRO A 4 -4.02 -9.36 10.56
N MET A 5 -3.89 -10.10 11.67
CA MET A 5 -3.60 -9.52 12.99
C MET A 5 -2.13 -9.11 13.14
N ALA A 6 -1.22 -9.80 12.45
CA ALA A 6 0.20 -9.44 12.43
C ALA A 6 0.53 -8.35 11.38
N GLN A 7 -0.26 -8.22 10.32
CA GLN A 7 0.00 -7.29 9.23
C GLN A 7 -0.07 -5.81 9.65
N ALA A 8 -1.11 -5.42 10.41
CA ALA A 8 -1.29 -4.03 10.81
C ALA A 8 -0.16 -3.52 11.73
N PRO A 9 0.26 -4.24 12.80
CA PRO A 9 1.41 -3.85 13.60
C PRO A 9 2.70 -3.71 12.78
N VAL A 10 2.99 -4.67 11.89
CA VAL A 10 4.17 -4.63 11.03
C VAL A 10 4.14 -3.40 10.13
N PHE A 11 3.01 -3.14 9.46
CA PHE A 11 2.87 -1.96 8.61
C PHE A 11 3.12 -0.66 9.39
N ILE A 12 2.50 -0.52 10.56
CA ILE A 12 2.66 0.66 11.41
C ILE A 12 4.11 0.83 11.87
N SER A 13 4.77 -0.25 12.31
CA SER A 13 6.17 -0.22 12.74
C SER A 13 7.10 0.23 11.62
N PHE A 14 6.98 -0.35 10.43
CA PHE A 14 7.80 0.04 9.27
C PHE A 14 7.48 1.46 8.81
N PHE A 15 6.21 1.88 8.85
CA PHE A 15 5.81 3.23 8.51
C PHE A 15 6.54 4.27 9.38
N PHE A 16 6.51 4.11 10.71
CA PHE A 16 7.19 5.03 11.62
C PHE A 16 8.71 4.94 11.51
N ALA A 17 9.27 3.73 11.35
CA ALA A 17 10.70 3.54 11.18
C ALA A 17 11.23 4.24 9.91
N LEU A 18 10.58 4.03 8.76
CA LEU A 18 10.96 4.66 7.49
C LEU A 18 10.79 6.17 7.53
N ARG A 19 9.72 6.66 8.17
CA ARG A 19 9.53 8.10 8.36
C ARG A 19 10.60 8.70 9.27
N GLY A 20 11.01 7.99 10.31
CA GLY A 20 12.12 8.38 11.17
C GLY A 20 13.44 8.44 10.39
N MET A 21 13.75 7.41 9.61
CA MET A 21 14.96 7.35 8.79
C MET A 21 14.99 8.41 7.69
N ALA A 22 13.85 8.69 7.04
CA ALA A 22 13.74 9.75 6.04
C ALA A 22 13.97 11.15 6.61
N ASN A 23 13.66 11.37 7.89
CA ASN A 23 13.94 12.65 8.56
C ASN A 23 15.40 12.78 9.05
N LEU A 24 16.14 11.68 9.12
CA LEU A 24 17.55 11.69 9.44
C LEU A 24 18.36 11.93 8.15
N PRO A 25 19.48 12.68 8.20
CA PRO A 25 20.31 12.96 7.03
C PRO A 25 21.16 11.73 6.64
N MET A 26 20.51 10.59 6.38
CA MET A 26 21.17 9.37 5.93
C MET A 26 21.54 9.48 4.45
N GLU A 27 22.83 9.45 4.15
CA GLU A 27 23.35 9.57 2.79
C GLU A 27 22.87 8.44 1.87
N SER A 28 22.67 7.25 2.43
CA SER A 28 22.11 6.09 1.73
C SER A 28 20.66 6.31 1.26
N PHE A 29 19.86 7.12 1.95
CA PHE A 29 18.49 7.42 1.53
C PHE A 29 18.44 8.47 0.43
N LYS A 30 19.43 9.38 0.38
CA LYS A 30 19.49 10.42 -0.65
C LYS A 30 19.83 9.89 -2.04
N THR A 31 20.51 8.75 -2.10
CA THR A 31 20.97 8.14 -3.37
C THR A 31 20.40 6.76 -3.62
N GLY A 32 19.71 6.16 -2.63
CA GLY A 32 19.18 4.80 -2.70
C GLY A 32 17.88 4.63 -3.48
N GLY A 33 17.36 5.70 -4.08
CA GLY A 33 16.17 5.65 -4.92
C GLY A 33 16.44 5.09 -6.33
N MET A 34 15.40 5.03 -7.17
CA MET A 34 15.47 4.43 -8.51
C MET A 34 14.68 5.23 -9.55
N LEU A 35 15.14 5.16 -10.80
CA LEU A 35 14.49 5.76 -11.98
C LEU A 35 14.23 7.28 -11.83
N TRP A 36 13.03 7.68 -11.42
CA TRP A 36 12.59 9.08 -11.31
C TRP A 36 12.58 9.63 -9.88
N PHE A 37 12.75 8.77 -8.87
CA PHE A 37 12.80 9.16 -7.46
C PHE A 37 14.14 8.70 -6.87
N THR A 38 15.19 9.52 -7.02
CA THR A 38 16.55 9.16 -6.54
C THR A 38 16.73 9.41 -5.04
N ASP A 39 16.10 10.47 -4.54
CA ASP A 39 16.14 10.84 -3.12
C ASP A 39 14.88 10.31 -2.42
N LEU A 40 15.09 9.35 -1.51
CA LEU A 40 14.02 8.70 -0.74
C LEU A 40 13.52 9.57 0.43
N THR A 41 14.25 10.61 0.81
CA THR A 41 13.93 11.48 1.96
C THR A 41 12.90 12.56 1.61
N VAL A 42 12.79 12.91 0.33
CA VAL A 42 11.90 13.95 -0.17
C VAL A 42 10.65 13.36 -0.83
N ALA A 43 9.63 14.20 -0.99
CA ALA A 43 8.44 13.85 -1.76
C ALA A 43 8.79 13.62 -3.24
N ASP A 44 8.04 12.72 -3.89
CA ASP A 44 8.25 12.39 -5.30
C ASP A 44 7.98 13.62 -6.19
N PRO A 45 8.98 14.13 -6.94
CA PRO A 45 8.82 15.34 -7.76
C PRO A 45 7.78 15.21 -8.88
N TYR A 46 7.46 13.98 -9.30
CA TYR A 46 6.52 13.72 -10.39
C TYR A 46 5.15 13.19 -9.93
N TYR A 47 4.95 13.01 -8.62
CA TYR A 47 3.72 12.46 -8.03
C TYR A 47 3.27 11.08 -8.57
N LEU A 48 4.17 10.36 -9.23
CA LEU A 48 3.93 9.01 -9.74
C LEU A 48 3.82 8.00 -8.60
N LEU A 49 4.69 8.09 -7.59
CA LEU A 49 4.65 7.22 -6.40
C LEU A 49 3.34 7.36 -5.62
N PRO A 50 2.85 8.57 -5.28
CA PRO A 50 1.53 8.77 -4.70
C PRO A 50 0.40 8.16 -5.54
N LEU A 51 0.47 8.30 -6.87
CA LEU A 51 -0.53 7.78 -7.80
C LEU A 51 -0.55 6.25 -7.78
N ILE A 52 0.60 5.61 -7.92
CA ILE A 52 0.75 4.15 -7.86
C ILE A 52 0.31 3.62 -6.48
N THR A 53 0.64 4.35 -5.41
CA THR A 53 0.21 3.99 -4.05
C THR A 53 -1.32 4.01 -3.93
N SER A 54 -1.97 5.05 -4.44
CA SER A 54 -3.43 5.18 -4.45
C SER A 54 -4.09 4.07 -5.27
N VAL A 55 -3.62 3.82 -6.51
CA VAL A 55 -4.15 2.77 -7.38
C VAL A 55 -3.94 1.38 -6.78
N SER A 56 -2.75 1.09 -6.26
CA SER A 56 -2.47 -0.20 -5.62
C SER A 56 -3.32 -0.43 -4.39
N LEU A 57 -3.56 0.62 -3.59
CA LEU A 57 -4.45 0.54 -2.43
C LEU A 57 -5.89 0.27 -2.86
N PHE A 58 -6.38 0.92 -3.91
CA PHE A 58 -7.70 0.65 -4.47
C PHE A 58 -7.86 -0.83 -4.84
N CYS A 59 -6.89 -1.39 -5.57
CA CYS A 59 -6.90 -2.81 -5.93
C CYS A 59 -6.90 -3.73 -4.70
N THR A 60 -6.08 -3.42 -3.69
CA THR A 60 -6.00 -4.22 -2.45
C THR A 60 -7.33 -4.21 -1.69
N LEU A 61 -7.99 -3.04 -1.61
CA LEU A 61 -9.28 -2.90 -0.95
C LEU A 61 -10.38 -3.67 -1.70
N GLU A 62 -10.42 -3.60 -3.03
CA GLU A 62 -11.43 -4.33 -3.80
C GLU A 62 -11.25 -5.85 -3.72
N LEU A 63 -10.01 -6.35 -3.83
CA LEU A 63 -9.76 -7.78 -3.60
C LEU A 63 -10.10 -8.20 -2.16
N GLY A 64 -9.82 -7.35 -1.16
CA GLY A 64 -10.20 -7.59 0.23
C GLY A 64 -11.72 -7.68 0.42
N ALA A 65 -12.47 -6.78 -0.22
CA ALA A 65 -13.93 -6.77 -0.20
C ALA A 65 -14.53 -8.03 -0.82
N GLU A 66 -13.90 -8.61 -1.83
CA GLU A 66 -14.31 -9.89 -2.43
C GLU A 66 -13.96 -11.12 -1.59
N SER A 67 -13.05 -11.03 -0.61
CA SER A 67 -12.42 -12.18 0.06
C SER A 67 -13.03 -12.54 1.41
N GLY A 68 -13.54 -11.57 2.17
CA GLY A 68 -13.93 -11.84 3.56
C GLY A 68 -14.98 -10.90 4.12
N VAL A 69 -15.28 -9.79 3.44
CA VAL A 69 -16.36 -8.90 3.85
C VAL A 69 -17.54 -9.17 2.94
N ARG A 70 -18.31 -10.23 3.25
CA ARG A 70 -19.75 -10.16 3.01
C ARG A 70 -20.22 -8.99 3.87
N ALA A 71 -20.09 -7.78 3.33
CA ALA A 71 -20.73 -6.60 3.87
C ALA A 71 -22.21 -6.85 3.63
N ASP A 72 -22.82 -7.63 4.53
CA ASP A 72 -24.26 -7.67 4.65
C ASP A 72 -24.69 -6.22 4.88
N ASN A 73 -25.25 -5.64 3.82
CA ASN A 73 -26.17 -4.50 3.81
C ASN A 73 -25.67 -3.06 4.00
N LEU A 74 -24.38 -2.72 3.94
CA LEU A 74 -23.98 -1.30 3.75
C LEU A 74 -23.30 -1.05 2.42
N GLN A 75 -24.11 -0.74 1.40
CA GLN A 75 -23.63 -0.14 0.14
C GLN A 75 -22.72 1.07 0.41
N TRP A 76 -23.02 1.84 1.47
CA TRP A 76 -22.20 2.95 1.96
C TRP A 76 -20.75 2.57 2.24
N THR A 77 -20.48 1.43 2.87
CA THR A 77 -19.11 0.99 3.19
C THR A 77 -18.28 0.74 1.93
N ARG A 78 -18.90 0.22 0.87
CA ARG A 78 -18.23 0.05 -0.44
C ARG A 78 -17.88 1.40 -1.07
N TYR A 79 -18.80 2.37 -1.03
CA TYR A 79 -18.52 3.71 -1.54
C TYR A 79 -17.36 4.37 -0.75
N VAL A 80 -17.33 4.23 0.58
CA VAL A 80 -16.22 4.74 1.39
C VAL A 80 -14.88 4.13 0.97
N PHE A 81 -14.80 2.80 0.82
CA PHE A 81 -13.54 2.16 0.41
C PHE A 81 -13.10 2.53 -1.00
N ARG A 82 -14.04 2.79 -1.93
CA ARG A 82 -13.72 3.26 -3.28
C ARG A 82 -13.29 4.73 -3.33
N CYS A 83 -13.81 5.56 -2.43
CA CYS A 83 -13.41 6.97 -2.32
C CYS A 83 -12.08 7.15 -1.56
N LEU A 84 -11.71 6.20 -0.71
CA LEU A 84 -10.51 6.29 0.13
C LEU A 84 -9.21 6.56 -0.65
N PRO A 85 -8.93 5.91 -1.80
CA PRO A 85 -7.74 6.18 -2.60
C PRO A 85 -7.66 7.60 -3.15
N VAL A 86 -8.82 8.20 -3.48
CA VAL A 86 -8.91 9.58 -3.98
C VAL A 86 -8.53 10.56 -2.87
N VAL A 87 -8.95 10.30 -1.64
CA VAL A 87 -8.61 11.11 -0.46
C VAL A 87 -7.15 10.91 -0.04
N ILE A 88 -6.63 9.68 -0.15
CA ILE A 88 -5.25 9.35 0.23
C ILE A 88 -4.23 10.00 -0.70
N PHE A 89 -4.53 10.13 -1.99
CA PHE A 89 -3.61 10.70 -2.98
C PHE A 89 -3.04 12.08 -2.60
N PRO A 90 -3.83 13.13 -2.28
CA PRO A 90 -3.28 14.43 -1.87
C PRO A 90 -2.54 14.39 -0.52
N ILE A 91 -2.89 13.45 0.37
CA ILE A 91 -2.20 13.28 1.65
C ILE A 91 -0.80 12.70 1.42
N THR A 92 -0.67 11.72 0.53
CA THR A 92 0.60 11.04 0.24
C THR A 92 1.54 11.87 -0.64
N MET A 93 1.05 12.91 -1.32
CA MET A 93 1.92 13.83 -2.09
C MET A 93 3.05 14.46 -1.28
N ASN A 94 2.84 14.66 0.03
CA ASN A 94 3.83 15.28 0.91
C ASN A 94 4.67 14.26 1.69
N PHE A 95 4.49 12.97 1.42
CA PHE A 95 5.22 11.92 2.14
C PHE A 95 6.57 11.64 1.48
N PRO A 96 7.61 11.31 2.28
CA PRO A 96 8.89 10.87 1.73
C PRO A 96 8.73 9.68 0.79
N SER A 97 9.47 9.67 -0.31
CA SER A 97 9.42 8.61 -1.33
C SER A 97 9.75 7.23 -0.75
N ALA A 98 10.60 7.14 0.29
CA ALA A 98 10.89 5.89 1.02
C ALA A 98 9.62 5.21 1.53
N LEU A 99 8.71 6.01 2.08
CA LEU A 99 7.48 5.55 2.72
C LEU A 99 6.50 5.01 1.67
N LEU A 100 6.39 5.71 0.55
CA LEU A 100 5.52 5.29 -0.55
C LEU A 100 6.08 4.07 -1.28
N CYS A 101 7.39 3.98 -1.45
CA CYS A 101 8.05 2.80 -2.01
C CYS A 101 7.73 1.54 -1.19
N TYR A 102 7.84 1.63 0.14
CA TYR A 102 7.44 0.55 1.04
C TYR A 102 5.94 0.20 0.89
N TRP A 103 5.08 1.22 0.88
CA TRP A 103 3.64 1.01 0.81
C TRP A 103 3.23 0.33 -0.50
N VAL A 104 3.73 0.81 -1.65
CA VAL A 104 3.49 0.18 -2.96
C VAL A 104 3.93 -1.27 -2.93
N THR A 105 5.14 -1.56 -2.44
CA THR A 105 5.67 -2.92 -2.38
C THR A 105 4.80 -3.83 -1.50
N SER A 106 4.34 -3.32 -0.36
CA SER A 106 3.44 -4.04 0.54
C SER A 106 2.08 -4.35 -0.11
N ASN A 107 1.50 -3.38 -0.82
CA ASN A 107 0.27 -3.59 -1.59
C ASN A 107 0.49 -4.63 -2.69
N MET A 108 1.57 -4.52 -3.47
CA MET A 108 1.90 -5.47 -4.53
C MET A 108 2.06 -6.88 -3.99
N PHE A 109 2.78 -7.06 -2.87
CA PHE A 109 2.92 -8.38 -2.25
C PHE A 109 1.58 -8.95 -1.84
N THR A 110 0.70 -8.12 -1.26
CA THR A 110 -0.66 -8.53 -0.87
C THR A 110 -1.49 -8.96 -2.09
N LEU A 111 -1.47 -8.17 -3.17
CA LEU A 111 -2.16 -8.50 -4.42
C LEU A 111 -1.65 -9.81 -5.01
N CYS A 112 -0.33 -10.00 -5.08
CA CYS A 112 0.29 -11.23 -5.56
C CYS A 112 -0.08 -12.43 -4.69
N GLN A 113 0.01 -12.30 -3.36
CA GLN A 113 -0.33 -13.37 -2.42
C GLN A 113 -1.79 -13.79 -2.58
N VAL A 114 -2.72 -12.83 -2.65
CA VAL A 114 -4.15 -13.11 -2.87
C VAL A 114 -4.37 -13.74 -4.24
N GLY A 115 -3.73 -13.23 -5.29
CA GLY A 115 -3.82 -13.77 -6.65
C GLY A 115 -3.39 -15.23 -6.73
N VAL A 116 -2.23 -15.57 -6.17
CA VAL A 116 -1.71 -16.95 -6.16
C VAL A 116 -2.63 -17.87 -5.37
N LEU A 117 -3.03 -17.48 -4.15
CA LEU A 117 -3.89 -18.32 -3.29
C LEU A 117 -5.30 -18.51 -3.86
N ARG A 118 -5.81 -17.54 -4.63
CA ARG A 118 -7.10 -17.64 -5.31
C ARG A 118 -7.09 -18.68 -6.44
N ILE A 119 -6.00 -18.77 -7.19
CA ILE A 119 -5.85 -19.76 -8.29
C ILE A 119 -5.89 -21.19 -7.72
N GLU A 120 -5.12 -21.46 -6.66
CA GLU A 120 -5.10 -22.79 -6.02
C GLU A 120 -6.46 -23.19 -5.40
N ALA A 121 -7.21 -22.23 -4.87
CA ALA A 121 -8.52 -22.48 -4.29
C ALA A 121 -9.59 -22.85 -5.35
N VAL A 122 -9.40 -22.43 -6.60
CA VAL A 122 -10.27 -22.78 -7.74
C VAL A 122 -9.96 -24.20 -8.22
N ASP A 123 -8.68 -24.56 -8.37
CA ASP A 123 -8.27 -25.92 -8.77
C ASP A 123 -8.70 -26.99 -7.78
N ARG A 124 -8.79 -26.66 -6.48
CA ARG A 124 -9.23 -27.62 -5.44
C ARG A 124 -10.74 -27.84 -5.37
N LYS A 125 -11.53 -27.04 -6.10
CA LYS A 125 -13.00 -27.12 -6.14
C LYS A 125 -13.54 -27.72 -7.46
N SER A 126 -12.69 -27.97 -8.45
CA SER A 126 -13.02 -28.74 -9.67
C SER A 126 -12.66 -30.21 -9.50
#